data_AF-A0A8E1S0Q5-F1
#
_entry.id   AF-A0A8E1S0Q5-F1
#
_cell.length_a   1.000
_cell.length_b   1.000
_cell.length_c   1.000
_cell.angle_alpha   90.00
_cell.angle_beta   90.00
_cell.angle_gamma   90.00
#
_symmetry.space_group_name_H-M   'P 1'
#
loop_
_entity.id
_entity.type
_entity.pdbx_description
1 polymer ?
#
loop_
_entity_poly.entity_id
_entity_poly.type
_entity_poly.pdbx_seq_one_letter_code
_entity_poly.pdbx_strand_id
1 'polypeptide(L)'
;MAAVDLNHFSYLNKFFPELTEIQSTHVCMLVFSSLSAEEIAEYRNVTVDTVKDSLVAAQKRLKASNMKLLRGIVVLRVMMSISCFMYGSSLA
;
A
#
# COMPACT_ATOMS: atom_id res chain seq x y z
N MET A 1 -18.75 3.75 -7.99
CA MET A 1 -17.32 3.92 -7.63
C MET A 1 -16.51 3.42 -8.82
N ALA A 2 -15.52 4.17 -9.31
CA ALA A 2 -14.69 3.70 -10.42
C ALA A 2 -14.04 2.38 -10.01
N ALA A 3 -14.29 1.31 -10.76
CA ALA A 3 -13.77 -0.02 -10.47
C ALA A 3 -12.25 -0.01 -10.70
N VAL A 4 -11.47 0.12 -9.62
CA VAL A 4 -10.01 0.03 -9.71
C VAL A 4 -9.64 -1.44 -9.83
N ASP A 5 -9.29 -1.89 -11.05
CA ASP A 5 -8.88 -3.28 -11.27
C ASP A 5 -7.81 -3.70 -10.25
N LEU A 6 -8.05 -4.83 -9.57
CA LEU A 6 -7.11 -5.44 -8.62
C LEU A 6 -5.74 -5.69 -9.25
N ASN A 7 -5.71 -5.94 -10.57
CA ASN A 7 -4.47 -6.12 -11.33
C ASN A 7 -3.59 -4.86 -11.34
N HIS A 8 -4.16 -3.65 -11.20
CA HIS A 8 -3.37 -2.42 -11.09
C HIS A 8 -2.52 -2.37 -9.81
N PHE A 9 -2.92 -3.10 -8.76
CA PHE A 9 -2.19 -3.13 -7.50
C PHE A 9 -1.02 -4.13 -7.52
N SER A 10 -0.99 -5.09 -8.46
CA SER A 10 0.09 -6.09 -8.57
C SER A 10 1.48 -5.45 -8.72
N TYR A 11 1.57 -4.37 -9.51
CA TYR A 11 2.81 -3.62 -9.71
C TYR A 11 3.24 -2.83 -8.46
N LEU A 12 2.31 -2.54 -7.55
CA LEU A 12 2.62 -1.75 -6.36
C LEU A 12 3.47 -2.53 -5.35
N ASN A 13 3.49 -3.86 -5.45
CA ASN A 13 4.40 -4.67 -4.65
C ASN A 13 5.89 -4.33 -4.93
N LYS A 14 6.21 -3.77 -6.10
CA LYS A 14 7.57 -3.32 -6.43
C LYS A 14 8.07 -2.20 -5.51
N PHE A 15 7.16 -1.40 -4.95
CA PHE A 15 7.53 -0.36 -3.97
C PHE A 15 7.77 -0.94 -2.57
N PHE A 16 7.27 -2.15 -2.28
CA PHE A 16 7.29 -2.74 -0.94
C PHE A 16 7.74 -4.21 -0.99
N PRO A 17 9.00 -4.49 -1.39
CA PRO A 17 9.48 -5.88 -1.55
C PRO A 17 9.42 -6.71 -0.25
N GLU A 18 9.34 -6.08 0.93
CA GLU A 18 9.16 -6.76 2.21
C GLU A 18 7.72 -7.21 2.50
N LEU A 19 6.75 -6.79 1.68
CA LEU A 19 5.34 -7.11 1.81
C LEU A 19 4.91 -8.23 0.86
N THR A 20 3.86 -8.95 1.23
CA THR A 20 3.16 -9.80 0.26
C THR A 20 2.33 -8.93 -0.68
N GLU A 21 1.99 -9.44 -1.86
CA GLU A 21 1.16 -8.71 -2.83
C GLU A 21 -0.18 -8.25 -2.22
N ILE A 22 -0.80 -9.08 -1.39
CA ILE A 22 -2.04 -8.75 -0.67
C ILE A 22 -1.81 -7.61 0.32
N GLN A 23 -0.72 -7.66 1.09
CA GLN A 23 -0.38 -6.59 2.04
C GLN A 23 -0.15 -5.28 1.29
N SER A 24 0.65 -5.29 0.23
CA SER A 24 0.90 -4.14 -0.65
C SER A 24 -0.40 -3.57 -1.22
N THR A 25 -1.32 -4.43 -1.65
CA THR A 25 -2.64 -4.02 -2.12
C THR A 25 -3.43 -3.32 -1.03
N HIS A 26 -3.53 -3.90 0.17
CA HIS A 26 -4.27 -3.31 1.29
C HIS A 26 -3.68 -1.96 1.73
N VAL A 27 -2.36 -1.83 1.87
CA VAL A 27 -1.77 -0.52 2.22
C VAL A 27 -1.96 0.52 1.11
N CYS A 28 -1.93 0.12 -0.15
CA CYS A 28 -2.16 1.06 -1.26
C CYS A 28 -3.63 1.50 -1.33
N MET A 29 -4.59 0.60 -1.13
CA MET A 29 -6.01 0.94 -1.04
C MET A 29 -6.28 1.89 0.14
N LEU A 30 -5.68 1.63 1.30
CA LEU A 30 -5.79 2.49 2.49
C LEU A 30 -5.25 3.90 2.25
N VAL A 31 -4.17 4.03 1.46
CA VAL A 31 -3.41 5.28 1.34
C VAL A 31 -3.80 6.09 0.12
N PHE A 32 -3.88 5.45 -1.05
CA PHE A 32 -4.12 6.14 -2.32
C PHE A 32 -5.60 6.18 -2.70
N SER A 33 -6.39 5.20 -2.26
CA SER A 33 -7.84 5.19 -2.45
C SER A 33 -8.61 5.69 -1.23
N SER A 34 -7.91 6.01 -0.13
CA SER A 34 -8.49 6.46 1.15
C SER A 34 -9.55 5.52 1.74
N LEU A 35 -9.54 4.23 1.37
CA LEU A 35 -10.52 3.26 1.85
C LEU A 35 -10.25 2.90 3.31
N SER A 36 -11.33 2.72 4.07
CA SER A 36 -11.34 2.12 5.41
C SER A 36 -11.08 0.61 5.35
N ALA A 37 -10.80 -0.01 6.50
CA ALA A 37 -10.62 -1.46 6.56
C ALA A 37 -11.91 -2.21 6.19
N GLU A 38 -13.05 -1.61 6.53
CA GLU A 38 -14.40 -2.07 6.23
C GLU A 38 -14.67 -2.05 4.71
N GLU A 39 -14.37 -0.93 4.05
CA GLU A 39 -14.52 -0.81 2.58
C GLU A 39 -13.55 -1.73 1.84
N ILE A 40 -12.32 -1.92 2.33
CA ILE A 40 -11.38 -2.88 1.75
C ILE A 40 -11.90 -4.32 1.91
N ALA A 41 -12.49 -4.64 3.06
CA ALA A 41 -13.03 -5.97 3.33
C ALA A 41 -14.22 -6.27 2.41
N GLU A 42 -15.12 -5.31 2.23
CA GLU A 42 -16.21 -5.37 1.25
C GLU A 42 -15.66 -5.54 -0.17
N TYR A 43 -14.71 -4.69 -0.57
CA TYR A 43 -14.11 -4.71 -1.91
C TYR A 43 -13.42 -6.03 -2.23
N ARG A 44 -12.79 -6.65 -1.23
CA ARG A 44 -12.04 -7.91 -1.35
C ARG A 44 -12.90 -9.14 -1.05
N ASN A 45 -14.15 -8.96 -0.63
CA ASN A 45 -15.03 -10.02 -0.16
C ASN A 45 -14.39 -10.92 0.91
N VAL A 46 -13.80 -10.30 1.94
CA VAL A 46 -13.16 -10.95 3.10
C VAL A 46 -13.65 -10.33 4.41
N THR A 47 -13.25 -10.87 5.55
CA THR A 47 -13.60 -10.27 6.84
C THR A 47 -12.78 -9.02 7.14
N VAL A 48 -13.37 -8.08 7.89
CA VAL A 48 -12.68 -6.87 8.37
C VAL A 48 -11.44 -7.23 9.19
N ASP A 49 -11.51 -8.29 10.00
CA ASP A 49 -10.38 -8.76 10.80
C ASP A 49 -9.21 -9.23 9.92
N THR A 50 -9.49 -9.92 8.80
CA THR A 50 -8.45 -10.31 7.83
C THR A 50 -7.72 -9.08 7.28
N VAL A 51 -8.44 -8.01 6.98
CA VAL A 51 -7.85 -6.76 6.50
C VAL A 51 -7.04 -6.08 7.60
N LYS A 52 -7.58 -5.98 8.82
CA LYS A 52 -6.89 -5.40 9.98
C LYS A 52 -5.59 -6.13 10.30
N ASP A 53 -5.62 -7.46 10.33
CA ASP A 53 -4.43 -8.29 10.56
C ASP A 53 -3.38 -8.09 9.46
N SER A 54 -3.82 -8.03 8.20
CA SER A 54 -2.95 -7.72 7.08
C SER A 54 -2.32 -6.34 7.20
N LEU A 55 -3.07 -5.31 7.57
CA LEU A 55 -2.57 -3.94 7.74
C LEU A 55 -1.60 -3.85 8.92
N VAL A 56 -1.88 -4.53 10.04
CA VAL A 56 -0.98 -4.60 11.20
C VAL A 56 0.32 -5.32 10.83
N ALA A 57 0.25 -6.40 10.08
CA ALA A 57 1.43 -7.10 9.59
C ALA A 57 2.27 -6.21 8.65
N ALA A 58 1.61 -5.49 7.73
CA ALA A 58 2.27 -4.52 6.84
C ALA A 58 2.91 -3.37 7.63
N GLN A 59 2.22 -2.84 8.65
CA GLN A 59 2.74 -1.81 9.54
C GLN A 59 4.05 -2.24 10.19
N LYS A 60 4.10 -3.47 10.73
CA LYS A 60 5.31 -4.03 11.37
C LYS A 60 6.45 -4.20 10.37
N ARG A 61 6.17 -4.74 9.18
CA ARG A 61 7.17 -4.97 8.12
C ARG A 61 7.75 -3.65 7.59
N LEU A 62 6.92 -2.63 7.42
CA LEU A 62 7.32 -1.28 7.03
C LEU A 62 7.90 -0.45 8.20
N LYS A 63 8.03 -1.05 9.40
CA LYS A 63 8.56 -0.40 10.62
C LYS A 63 7.84 0.90 10.98
N ALA A 64 6.55 0.99 10.66
CA ALA A 64 5.72 2.12 11.06
C ALA A 64 5.28 1.96 12.52
N SER A 65 5.44 2.99 13.36
CA SER A 65 5.05 2.88 14.78
C SER A 65 3.54 2.93 15.02
N ASN A 66 2.77 3.44 14.05
CA ASN A 66 1.31 3.46 14.07
C ASN A 66 0.75 3.61 12.64
N MET A 67 -0.57 3.43 12.50
CA MET A 67 -1.27 3.55 11.20
C MET A 67 -1.17 4.95 10.57
N LYS A 68 -1.09 6.02 11.37
CA LYS A 68 -0.89 7.38 10.84
C LYS A 68 0.45 7.50 10.12
N LEU A 69 1.53 6.99 10.73
CA LEU A 69 2.86 6.96 10.11
C LEU A 69 2.95 5.97 8.96
N LEU A 70 2.21 4.86 9.00
CA LEU A 70 2.14 3.91 7.88
C LEU A 70 1.71 4.62 6.59
N ARG A 71 0.67 5.45 6.65
CA ARG A 71 0.22 6.23 5.49
C ARG A 71 1.33 7.13 4.95
N GLY A 72 2.02 7.84 5.84
CA GLY A 72 3.14 8.71 5.47
C GLY A 72 4.30 7.95 4.81
N ILE A 73 4.69 6.80 5.38
CA ILE A 73 5.77 5.96 4.84
C ILE A 73 5.44 5.45 3.44
N VAL A 74 4.20 5.00 3.22
CA VAL A 74 3.74 4.51 1.91
C VAL A 74 3.81 5.63 0.88
N VAL A 75 3.28 6.83 1.18
CA VAL A 75 3.35 7.99 0.27
C VAL A 75 4.80 8.36 -0.01
N LEU A 76 5.62 8.54 1.02
CA LEU A 76 7.03 8.94 0.87
C LEU A 76 7.79 7.96 -0.01
N ARG A 77 7.64 6.65 0.23
CA ARG A 77 8.37 5.64 -0.53
C ARG A 77 7.97 5.65 -2.00
N VAL A 78 6.68 5.68 -2.31
CA VAL A 78 6.20 5.73 -3.70
C VAL A 78 6.68 7.02 -4.39
N MET A 79 6.57 8.18 -3.71
CA MET A 79 7.07 9.45 -4.25
C MET A 79 8.58 9.43 -4.48
N MET A 80 9.38 8.91 -3.54
CA MET A 80 10.83 8.78 -3.72
C MET A 80 11.17 7.86 -4.89
N SER A 81 10.50 6.71 -5.01
CA SER A 81 10.72 5.79 -6.14
C SER A 81 10.37 6.43 -7.49
N ILE A 82 9.28 7.19 -7.57
CA ILE A 82 8.91 7.94 -8.78
C ILE A 82 9.94 9.03 -9.08
N SER A 83 10.34 9.82 -8.07
CA SER A 83 11.36 10.86 -8.24
C SER A 83 12.71 10.28 -8.70
N CYS A 84 13.16 9.16 -8.11
CA CYS A 84 14.36 8.46 -8.55
C CYS A 84 14.23 7.93 -9.98
N PHE A 85 13.05 7.45 -10.39
CA PHE A 85 12.82 7.00 -11.76
C PHE A 85 12.84 8.19 -12.75
N MET A 86 12.20 9.31 -12.40
CA MET A 86 12.11 10.48 -13.27
C MET A 86 13.42 11.26 -13.40
N TYR A 87 14.18 11.36 -12.30
CA TYR A 87 15.36 12.25 -12.21
C TYR A 87 16.68 11.50 -11.95
N GLY A 88 16.64 10.23 -11.54
CA GLY A 88 17.84 9.45 -11.25
C GLY A 88 18.68 9.09 -12.48
N SER A 89 18.11 9.18 -13.68
CA SER A 89 18.87 9.08 -14.94
C SER A 89 19.67 10.35 -15.30
N SER A 90 19.54 11.44 -14.54
CA SER A 90 20.29 12.69 -14.74
C SER A 90 21.59 12.78 -13.91
N LEU A 91 21.94 11.72 -13.18
CA LEU A 91 23.10 11.66 -12.26
C LEU A 91 24.02 10.47 -12.58
N ALA A 92 24.16 10.14 -13.86
CA ALA A 92 25.22 9.27 -14.39
C ALA A 92 26.03 10.04 -15.45
#